data_AF-A0A495ZVW9-F1
#
_entry.id   AF-A0A495ZVW9-F1
#
_cell.length_a   1.000
_cell.length_b   1.000
_cell.length_c   1.000
_cell.angle_alpha   90.00
_cell.angle_beta   90.00
_cell.angle_gamma   90.00
#
_symmetry.space_group_name_H-M   'P 1'
#
loop_
_entity.id
_entity.type
_entity.pdbx_description
1 polymer ?
#
loop_
_entity_poly.entity_id
_entity_poly.type
_entity_poly.pdbx_seq_one_letter_code
_entity_poly.pdbx_strand_id
1 'polypeptide(L)'
;MKISNDEIKWLKGHFPNLQYDEKSQKIVGELDFCAAYDDKSQEVIIGNLADETDFLIRDVFEVEICLGDLDMNGWPKVYEVGKRHQKIAENCNSEIIDLHINPADNSCCLGIKSPDNRTFRIEPFFHERVIPFLYRLSYVEKFGTDISSSDHWEEYSHGDEGIKEYFAEMINYAKSNLGRNDLCLCGSGKKYKRCHFNDIEPIKRHLNSSCSCRSGKKYRECHFNEDEFLKRYLKAGTPNT
;
A
#
# COMPACT_ATOMS: atom_id res chain seq x y z
N MET A 1 15.99 -4.87 -7.96
CA MET A 1 15.38 -4.33 -9.19
C MET A 1 16.30 -3.28 -9.79
N LYS A 2 16.49 -3.27 -11.12
CA LYS A 2 17.25 -2.20 -11.79
C LYS A 2 16.28 -1.17 -12.35
N ILE A 3 16.60 0.11 -12.21
CA ILE A 3 15.82 1.21 -12.77
C ILE A 3 16.48 1.72 -14.05
N SER A 4 15.66 2.21 -14.97
CA SER A 4 16.13 2.73 -16.27
C SER A 4 16.77 4.12 -16.15
N ASN A 5 17.55 4.51 -17.16
CA ASN A 5 18.10 5.88 -17.23
C ASN A 5 17.00 6.95 -17.25
N ASP A 6 15.84 6.65 -17.84
CA ASP A 6 14.69 7.56 -17.85
C ASP A 6 14.10 7.72 -16.45
N GLU A 7 14.02 6.64 -15.66
CA GLU A 7 13.60 6.70 -14.25
C GLU A 7 14.61 7.44 -13.37
N ILE A 8 15.92 7.26 -13.60
CA ILE A 8 16.96 8.02 -12.90
C ILE A 8 16.83 9.52 -13.23
N LYS A 9 16.57 9.86 -14.50
CA LYS A 9 16.34 11.24 -14.92
C LYS A 9 15.07 11.81 -14.29
N TRP A 10 14.00 11.02 -14.23
CA TRP A 10 12.75 11.40 -13.56
C TRP A 10 12.99 11.67 -12.08
N LEU A 11 13.68 10.76 -11.37
CA LEU A 11 14.01 10.89 -9.95
C LEU A 11 14.76 12.20 -9.68
N LYS A 12 15.84 12.48 -10.43
CA LYS A 12 16.62 13.72 -10.28
C LYS A 12 15.83 14.99 -10.60
N GLY A 13 14.86 14.90 -11.51
CA GLY A 13 14.03 16.04 -11.90
C GLY A 13 12.94 16.39 -10.89
N HIS A 14 12.44 15.41 -10.14
CA HIS A 14 11.34 15.58 -9.19
C HIS A 14 11.82 15.63 -7.73
N PHE A 15 12.89 14.92 -7.40
CA PHE A 15 13.47 14.84 -6.06
C PHE A 15 14.98 15.07 -6.14
N PRO A 16 15.43 16.33 -6.32
CA PRO A 16 16.83 16.65 -6.60
C PRO A 16 17.78 16.30 -5.46
N ASN A 17 17.26 16.16 -4.23
CA ASN A 17 18.04 15.79 -3.05
C ASN A 17 18.19 14.27 -2.87
N LEU A 18 17.50 13.47 -3.69
CA LEU A 18 17.66 12.02 -3.72
C LEU A 18 18.76 11.59 -4.69
N GLN A 19 19.57 10.63 -4.25
CA GLN A 19 20.68 10.07 -5.02
C GLN A 19 20.48 8.57 -5.21
N TYR A 20 20.55 8.12 -6.46
CA TYR A 20 20.59 6.70 -6.78
C TYR A 20 22.05 6.21 -6.85
N ASP A 21 22.38 5.22 -6.02
CA ASP A 21 23.64 4.47 -6.09
C ASP A 21 23.42 3.14 -6.82
N GLU A 22 23.98 3.06 -8.04
CA GLU A 22 23.89 1.86 -8.87
C GLU A 22 24.62 0.65 -8.26
N LYS A 23 25.67 0.83 -7.46
CA LYS A 23 26.40 -0.30 -6.88
C LYS A 23 25.61 -0.97 -5.77
N SER A 24 25.03 -0.18 -4.87
CA SER A 24 24.22 -0.70 -3.76
C SER A 24 22.75 -0.90 -4.14
N GLN A 25 22.32 -0.41 -5.31
CA GLN A 25 20.92 -0.40 -5.74
C GLN A 25 20.01 0.31 -4.71
N LYS A 26 20.49 1.43 -4.17
CA LYS A 26 19.79 2.24 -3.18
C LYS A 26 19.45 3.63 -3.70
N ILE A 27 18.33 4.18 -3.25
CA ILE A 27 18.02 5.61 -3.37
C ILE A 27 18.08 6.20 -1.96
N VAL A 28 18.89 7.22 -1.76
CA VAL A 28 19.12 7.83 -0.44
C VAL A 28 19.08 9.35 -0.52
N GLY A 29 18.65 10.00 0.56
CA GLY A 29 18.71 11.45 0.71
C GLY A 29 17.44 12.04 1.32
N GLU A 30 17.29 13.35 1.18
CA GLU A 30 16.09 14.04 1.61
C GLU A 30 15.00 13.92 0.52
N LEU A 31 13.82 13.48 0.93
CA LEU A 31 12.62 13.43 0.12
C LEU A 31 11.70 14.56 0.59
N ASP A 32 11.61 15.62 -0.20
CA ASP A 32 10.63 16.68 -0.02
C ASP A 32 9.31 16.35 -0.73
N PHE A 33 8.19 16.70 -0.11
CA PHE A 33 6.88 16.58 -0.74
C PHE A 33 5.93 17.70 -0.31
N CYS A 34 4.93 17.92 -1.14
CA CYS A 34 3.75 18.72 -0.84
C CYS A 34 2.53 17.86 -1.17
N ALA A 35 1.70 17.60 -0.17
CA ALA A 35 0.53 16.75 -0.33
C ALA A 35 -0.60 17.16 0.60
N ALA A 36 -1.82 16.76 0.26
CA ALA A 36 -3.01 16.94 1.08
C ALA A 36 -3.91 15.71 0.98
N TYR A 37 -4.68 15.46 2.03
CA TYR A 37 -5.70 14.43 2.01
C TYR A 37 -7.01 15.01 1.47
N ASP A 38 -7.60 14.36 0.47
CA ASP A 38 -8.94 14.71 -0.04
C ASP A 38 -9.98 13.73 0.49
N ASP A 39 -10.83 14.22 1.39
CA ASP A 39 -11.94 13.47 1.99
C ASP A 39 -12.91 12.90 0.95
N LYS A 40 -13.06 13.55 -0.21
CA LYS A 40 -14.00 13.08 -1.24
C LYS A 40 -13.49 11.86 -1.97
N SER A 41 -12.22 11.87 -2.35
CA SER A 41 -11.60 10.72 -3.00
C SER A 41 -11.09 9.68 -2.01
N GLN A 42 -10.91 10.06 -0.75
CA GLN A 42 -10.21 9.30 0.28
C GLN A 42 -8.76 8.98 -0.15
N GLU A 43 -8.06 9.96 -0.72
CA GLU A 43 -6.71 9.79 -1.26
C GLU A 43 -5.79 10.95 -0.90
N VAL A 44 -4.48 10.65 -0.87
CA VAL A 44 -3.44 11.67 -0.78
C VAL A 44 -3.17 12.24 -2.17
N ILE A 45 -3.41 13.54 -2.34
CA ILE A 45 -3.10 14.30 -3.55
C ILE A 45 -1.70 14.90 -3.40
N ILE A 46 -0.83 14.69 -4.39
CA ILE A 46 0.57 15.12 -4.37
C ILE A 46 0.80 16.20 -5.43
N GLY A 47 1.53 17.26 -5.08
CA GLY A 47 2.01 18.27 -6.03
C GLY A 47 1.87 19.70 -5.53
N ASN A 48 1.79 20.65 -6.48
CA ASN A 48 1.65 22.07 -6.19
C ASN A 48 0.20 22.41 -5.84
N LEU A 49 -0.12 22.30 -4.55
CA LEU A 49 -1.44 22.60 -3.99
C LEU A 49 -1.48 24.03 -3.46
N ALA A 50 -2.67 24.65 -3.50
CA ALA A 50 -2.91 25.97 -2.96
C ALA A 50 -2.90 25.94 -1.43
N ASP A 51 -2.45 27.01 -0.78
CA ASP A 51 -2.20 27.01 0.67
C ASP A 51 -3.50 26.89 1.50
N GLU A 52 -4.64 27.22 0.91
CA GLU A 52 -5.97 27.05 1.48
C GLU A 52 -6.51 25.59 1.40
N THR A 53 -5.73 24.65 0.85
CA THR A 53 -6.15 23.24 0.78
C THR A 53 -6.21 22.64 2.18
N ASP A 54 -7.34 22.05 2.54
CA ASP A 54 -7.49 21.33 3.81
C ASP A 54 -6.46 20.20 3.93
N PHE A 55 -5.98 19.97 5.15
CA PHE A 55 -4.95 18.96 5.46
C PHE A 55 -3.66 19.07 4.63
N LEU A 56 -3.34 20.25 4.08
CA LEU A 56 -2.09 20.48 3.39
C LEU A 56 -0.89 20.29 4.33
N ILE A 57 0.08 19.52 3.85
CA ILE A 57 1.37 19.28 4.50
C ILE A 57 2.46 19.46 3.44
N ARG A 58 3.45 20.29 3.79
CA ARG A 58 4.74 20.40 3.09
C ARG A 58 5.78 19.88 4.07
N ASP A 59 6.50 18.83 3.70
CA ASP A 59 7.41 18.19 4.61
C ASP A 59 8.61 17.55 3.91
N VAL A 60 9.60 17.18 4.71
CA VAL A 60 10.84 16.55 4.29
C VAL A 60 11.19 15.41 5.23
N PHE A 61 11.61 14.28 4.67
CA PHE A 61 12.17 13.15 5.42
C PHE A 61 13.50 12.69 4.83
N GLU A 62 14.41 12.27 5.69
CA GLU A 62 15.58 11.50 5.26
C GLU A 62 15.15 10.04 5.03
N VAL A 63 15.37 9.55 3.81
CA VAL A 63 14.94 8.20 3.41
C VAL A 63 16.07 7.36 2.85
N GLU A 64 15.95 6.05 3.04
CA GLU A 64 16.69 5.03 2.30
C GLU A 64 15.70 4.06 1.65
N ILE A 65 15.84 3.82 0.34
CA ILE A 65 15.02 2.88 -0.44
C ILE A 65 15.94 1.82 -1.04
N CYS A 66 15.75 0.57 -0.64
CA CYS A 66 16.55 -0.57 -1.07
C CYS A 66 15.88 -1.30 -2.23
N LEU A 67 16.24 -0.98 -3.49
CA LEU A 67 15.62 -1.60 -4.66
C LEU A 67 15.96 -3.10 -4.81
N GLY A 68 17.02 -3.56 -4.16
CA GLY A 68 17.47 -4.95 -4.14
C GLY A 68 16.89 -5.80 -2.99
N ASP A 69 16.29 -5.17 -1.98
CA ASP A 69 15.71 -5.85 -0.82
C ASP A 69 14.20 -5.59 -0.80
N LEU A 70 13.41 -6.65 -0.87
CA LEU A 70 11.96 -6.55 -1.01
C LEU A 70 11.26 -6.90 0.29
N ASP A 71 10.16 -6.20 0.57
CA ASP A 71 9.24 -6.58 1.62
C ASP A 71 8.45 -7.85 1.26
N MET A 72 7.64 -8.33 2.20
CA MET A 72 6.78 -9.51 1.99
C MET A 72 5.76 -9.35 0.85
N ASN A 73 5.48 -8.11 0.44
CA ASN A 73 4.55 -7.79 -0.64
C ASN A 73 5.28 -7.56 -1.96
N GLY A 74 6.61 -7.67 -2.02
CA GLY A 74 7.41 -7.50 -3.22
C GLY A 74 7.76 -6.05 -3.57
N TRP A 75 7.53 -5.10 -2.65
CA TRP A 75 7.98 -3.72 -2.80
C TRP A 75 9.42 -3.55 -2.33
N PRO A 76 10.20 -2.62 -2.92
CA PRO A 76 11.46 -2.19 -2.30
C PRO A 76 11.23 -1.77 -0.85
N LYS A 77 12.08 -2.24 0.06
CA LYS A 77 12.05 -1.75 1.44
C LYS A 77 12.40 -0.27 1.49
N VAL A 78 11.64 0.46 2.30
CA VAL A 78 11.81 1.90 2.55
C VAL A 78 12.08 2.10 4.03
N TYR A 79 12.97 3.01 4.36
CA TYR A 79 13.32 3.37 5.73
C TYR A 79 13.25 4.89 5.89
N GLU A 80 12.62 5.35 6.96
CA GLU A 80 12.75 6.72 7.45
C GLU A 80 13.96 6.76 8.39
N VAL A 81 15.10 7.25 7.89
CA VAL A 81 16.39 7.12 8.58
C VAL A 81 16.69 8.28 9.54
N GLY A 82 15.91 9.36 9.45
CA GLY A 82 15.99 10.52 10.34
C GLY A 82 15.41 10.28 11.75
N LYS A 83 14.82 9.09 12.00
CA LYS A 83 14.23 8.66 13.29
C LYS A 83 13.06 9.52 13.75
N ARG A 84 12.44 10.28 12.85
CA ARG A 84 11.26 11.09 13.15
C ARG A 84 10.09 10.20 13.57
N HIS A 85 9.93 9.01 13.01
CA HIS A 85 8.92 8.04 13.44
C HIS A 85 9.04 7.69 14.95
N GLN A 86 10.26 7.60 15.49
CA GLN A 86 10.48 7.33 16.92
C GLN A 86 9.97 8.48 17.78
N LYS A 87 10.31 9.71 17.38
CA LYS A 87 9.84 10.92 18.06
C LYS A 87 8.32 11.08 17.99
N ILE A 88 7.70 10.73 16.86
CA ILE A 88 6.24 10.73 16.71
C ILE A 88 5.62 9.72 17.68
N ALA A 89 6.13 8.49 17.73
CA ALA A 89 5.63 7.46 18.64
C ALA A 89 5.70 7.92 20.11
N GLU A 90 6.83 8.51 20.52
CA GLU A 90 7.00 9.07 21.86
C GLU A 90 6.01 10.21 22.15
N ASN A 91 5.87 11.17 21.22
CA ASN A 91 5.00 12.34 21.40
C ASN A 91 3.52 11.97 21.43
N CYS A 92 3.12 10.97 20.65
CA CYS A 92 1.74 10.52 20.56
C CYS A 92 1.40 9.39 21.54
N ASN A 93 2.37 8.92 22.36
CA ASN A 93 2.22 7.75 23.22
C ASN A 93 1.67 6.53 22.45
N SER A 94 2.23 6.29 21.26
CA SER A 94 1.85 5.23 20.33
C SER A 94 2.95 4.19 20.22
N GLU A 95 2.63 2.94 19.89
CA GLU A 95 3.65 1.97 19.53
C GLU A 95 4.20 2.26 18.11
N ILE A 96 5.46 1.90 17.87
CA ILE A 96 6.11 2.07 16.56
C ILE A 96 5.36 1.32 15.45
N ILE A 97 4.80 0.16 15.77
CA ILE A 97 4.04 -0.65 14.82
C ILE A 97 2.75 0.04 14.34
N ASP A 98 2.13 0.87 15.18
CA ASP A 98 0.93 1.65 14.84
C ASP A 98 1.24 2.82 13.89
N LEU A 99 2.53 3.18 13.79
CA LEU A 99 3.05 4.08 12.76
C LEU A 99 3.37 3.35 11.45
N HIS A 100 2.98 2.07 11.33
CA HIS A 100 3.27 1.20 10.19
C HIS A 100 4.78 1.06 9.94
N ILE A 101 5.56 1.02 11.02
CA ILE A 101 7.00 0.69 10.97
C ILE A 101 7.18 -0.74 11.48
N ASN A 102 7.82 -1.58 10.67
CA ASN A 102 8.09 -2.97 10.99
C ASN A 102 9.13 -3.05 12.13
N PRO A 103 8.78 -3.55 13.33
CA PRO A 103 9.71 -3.55 14.47
C PRO A 103 10.94 -4.44 14.28
N ALA A 104 10.87 -5.41 13.37
CA ALA A 104 11.95 -6.36 13.11
C ALA A 104 13.18 -5.70 12.44
N ASP A 105 12.95 -4.73 11.56
CA ASP A 105 14.02 -4.09 10.77
C ASP A 105 13.87 -2.58 10.58
N ASN A 106 12.84 -1.96 11.17
CA ASN A 106 12.43 -0.55 11.00
C ASN A 106 12.05 -0.15 9.57
N SER A 107 11.76 -1.11 8.69
CA SER A 107 11.23 -0.78 7.36
C SER A 107 9.79 -0.25 7.45
N CYS A 108 9.43 0.63 6.54
CA CYS A 108 8.07 1.14 6.38
C CYS A 108 7.17 0.05 5.79
N CYS A 109 6.03 -0.20 6.40
CA CYS A 109 4.98 -1.04 5.83
C CYS A 109 4.19 -0.21 4.79
N LEU A 110 4.42 -0.49 3.50
CA LEU A 110 3.81 0.26 2.39
C LEU A 110 2.42 -0.26 1.98
N GLY A 111 1.79 -1.04 2.88
CA GLY A 111 0.48 -1.65 2.71
C GLY A 111 0.52 -3.08 2.16
N ILE A 112 -0.64 -3.73 2.17
CA ILE A 112 -0.83 -5.17 1.90
C ILE A 112 -0.80 -5.50 0.40
N LYS A 113 -1.09 -4.53 -0.46
CA LYS A 113 -1.19 -4.77 -1.92
C LYS A 113 0.20 -4.87 -2.55
N SER A 114 0.54 -6.06 -3.04
CA SER A 114 1.71 -6.31 -3.89
C SER A 114 1.64 -5.49 -5.20
N PRO A 115 2.79 -5.08 -5.79
CA PRO A 115 2.77 -4.52 -7.13
C PRO A 115 2.16 -5.52 -8.12
N ASP A 116 1.47 -5.04 -9.17
CA ASP A 116 1.28 -5.88 -10.36
C ASP A 116 2.68 -6.21 -10.89
N ASN A 117 3.08 -7.46 -10.69
CA ASN A 117 4.41 -8.03 -10.89
C ASN A 117 4.95 -7.93 -12.33
N ARG A 118 4.24 -7.23 -13.22
CA ARG A 118 4.58 -7.09 -14.63
C ARG A 118 5.58 -5.98 -14.92
N THR A 119 5.63 -4.89 -14.13
CA THR A 119 6.68 -3.86 -14.24
C THR A 119 6.67 -2.92 -13.02
N PHE A 120 7.64 -3.06 -12.13
CA PHE A 120 7.94 -2.00 -11.15
C PHE A 120 8.32 -0.71 -11.90
N ARG A 121 7.79 0.43 -11.43
CA ARG A 121 8.11 1.76 -11.95
C ARG A 121 8.33 2.72 -10.80
N ILE A 122 9.39 3.52 -10.87
CA ILE A 122 9.77 4.46 -9.81
C ILE A 122 8.68 5.50 -9.56
N GLU A 123 8.13 6.12 -10.60
CA GLU A 123 7.14 7.19 -10.46
C GLU A 123 5.87 6.75 -9.69
N PRO A 124 5.14 5.70 -10.11
CA PRO A 124 4.00 5.17 -9.35
C PRO A 124 4.39 4.72 -7.94
N PHE A 125 5.58 4.14 -7.76
CA PHE A 125 6.02 3.72 -6.43
C PHE A 125 6.12 4.90 -5.46
N PHE A 126 6.67 6.03 -5.89
CA PHE A 126 6.74 7.23 -5.05
C PHE A 126 5.35 7.82 -4.77
N HIS A 127 4.52 7.98 -5.81
CA HIS A 127 3.22 8.64 -5.68
C HIS A 127 2.17 7.78 -4.96
N GLU A 128 2.21 6.46 -5.10
CA GLU A 128 1.18 5.57 -4.58
C GLU A 128 1.59 4.88 -3.27
N ARG A 129 2.89 4.91 -2.91
CA ARG A 129 3.40 4.21 -1.72
C ARG A 129 4.23 5.11 -0.81
N VAL A 130 5.36 5.61 -1.30
CA VAL A 130 6.34 6.28 -0.43
C VAL A 130 5.79 7.59 0.14
N ILE A 131 5.28 8.48 -0.72
CA ILE A 131 4.78 9.79 -0.26
C ILE A 131 3.51 9.64 0.58
N PRO A 132 2.50 8.82 0.21
CA PRO A 132 1.35 8.61 1.08
C PRO A 132 1.72 8.11 2.47
N PHE A 133 2.71 7.21 2.58
CA PHE A 133 3.22 6.74 3.86
C PHE A 133 3.84 7.87 4.69
N LEU A 134 4.78 8.64 4.10
CA LEU A 134 5.45 9.74 4.79
C LEU A 134 4.47 10.86 5.16
N TYR A 135 3.51 11.16 4.29
CA TYR A 135 2.42 12.08 4.56
C TYR A 135 1.62 11.64 5.78
N ARG A 136 1.30 10.34 5.93
CA ARG A 136 0.63 9.82 7.14
C ARG A 136 1.46 10.07 8.39
N LEU A 137 2.79 9.88 8.37
CA LEU A 137 3.64 10.20 9.51
C LEU A 137 3.54 11.69 9.90
N SER A 138 3.66 12.59 8.93
CA SER A 138 3.49 14.03 9.16
C SER A 138 2.09 14.38 9.65
N TYR A 139 1.07 13.70 9.14
CA TYR A 139 -0.32 13.89 9.54
C TYR A 139 -0.51 13.53 11.01
N VAL A 140 -0.04 12.35 11.42
CA VAL A 140 -0.08 11.90 12.82
C VAL A 140 0.69 12.87 13.73
N GLU A 141 1.86 13.35 13.30
CA GLU A 141 2.63 14.32 14.09
C GLU A 141 1.89 15.65 14.28
N LYS A 142 1.22 16.14 13.22
CA LYS A 142 0.56 17.45 13.21
C LYS A 142 -0.81 17.42 13.86
N PHE A 143 -1.54 16.32 13.72
CA PHE A 143 -2.96 16.22 14.06
C PHE A 143 -3.25 15.16 15.13
N GLY A 144 -2.28 14.31 15.48
CA GLY A 144 -2.43 13.22 16.44
C GLY A 144 -2.97 11.92 15.83
N THR A 145 -3.04 10.88 16.65
CA THR A 145 -3.52 9.53 16.28
C THR A 145 -5.04 9.39 16.35
N ASP A 146 -5.71 10.18 17.19
CA ASP A 146 -7.16 10.07 17.38
C ASP A 146 -7.96 10.38 16.10
N ILE A 147 -7.40 11.25 15.24
CA ILE A 147 -8.01 11.66 13.97
C ILE A 147 -7.83 10.59 12.88
N SER A 148 -6.77 9.76 12.93
CA SER A 148 -6.60 8.68 11.94
C SER A 148 -7.60 7.54 12.15
N SER A 149 -7.98 7.26 13.40
CA SER A 149 -8.83 6.13 13.76
C SER A 149 -10.33 6.33 13.51
N SER A 150 -10.79 7.57 13.27
CA SER A 150 -12.23 7.87 13.22
C SER A 150 -12.77 8.44 11.91
N ASP A 151 -11.99 9.02 10.99
CA ASP A 151 -12.61 9.65 9.80
C ASP A 151 -11.83 9.62 8.45
N HIS A 152 -10.53 9.26 8.39
CA HIS A 152 -9.76 9.45 7.14
C HIS A 152 -8.96 8.24 6.62
N TRP A 153 -8.56 7.27 7.45
CA TRP A 153 -7.90 6.05 6.96
C TRP A 153 -8.45 4.82 7.67
N GLU A 154 -9.29 4.05 6.98
CA GLU A 154 -9.62 2.70 7.44
C GLU A 154 -8.35 1.84 7.37
N GLU A 155 -7.89 1.35 8.52
CA GLU A 155 -6.69 0.52 8.63
C GLU A 155 -7.08 -0.93 8.92
N TYR A 156 -6.47 -1.85 8.16
CA TYR A 156 -6.49 -3.26 8.52
C TYR A 156 -5.62 -3.51 9.75
N SER A 157 -5.92 -4.57 10.48
CA SER A 157 -5.09 -5.09 11.56
C SER A 157 -3.64 -5.32 11.12
N HIS A 158 -2.71 -5.36 12.07
CA HIS A 158 -1.30 -5.61 11.77
C HIS A 158 -1.02 -7.07 11.39
N GLY A 159 -0.03 -7.28 10.52
CA GLY A 159 0.49 -8.61 10.18
C GLY A 159 -0.53 -9.54 9.50
N ASP A 160 -0.50 -10.82 9.89
CA ASP A 160 -1.34 -11.87 9.30
C ASP A 160 -2.85 -11.59 9.41
N GLU A 161 -3.28 -10.90 10.47
CA GLU A 161 -4.70 -10.57 10.66
C GLU A 161 -5.18 -9.55 9.64
N GLY A 162 -4.40 -8.49 9.36
CA GLY A 162 -4.77 -7.53 8.31
C GLY A 162 -4.83 -8.15 6.93
N ILE A 163 -3.93 -9.09 6.64
CA ILE A 163 -3.97 -9.83 5.38
C ILE A 163 -5.26 -10.65 5.28
N LYS A 164 -5.68 -11.31 6.37
CA LYS A 164 -6.96 -12.05 6.40
C LYS A 164 -8.16 -11.11 6.22
N GLU A 165 -8.18 -9.97 6.89
CA GLU A 165 -9.24 -8.96 6.76
C GLU A 165 -9.36 -8.48 5.31
N TYR A 166 -8.24 -8.10 4.70
CA TYR A 166 -8.18 -7.69 3.29
C TYR A 166 -8.76 -8.77 2.37
N PHE A 167 -8.32 -10.01 2.50
CA PHE A 167 -8.82 -11.07 1.62
C PHE A 167 -10.26 -11.46 1.90
N ALA A 168 -10.73 -11.43 3.15
CA ALA A 168 -12.13 -11.65 3.49
C ALA A 168 -13.02 -10.60 2.80
N GLU A 169 -12.60 -9.34 2.82
CA GLU A 169 -13.26 -8.25 2.09
C GLU A 169 -13.27 -8.51 0.57
N MET A 170 -12.12 -8.85 -0.02
CA MET A 170 -12.02 -9.16 -1.46
C MET A 170 -12.90 -10.35 -1.87
N ILE A 171 -13.02 -11.37 -1.01
CA ILE A 171 -13.91 -12.52 -1.23
C ILE A 171 -15.38 -12.07 -1.19
N ASN A 172 -15.76 -11.21 -0.26
CA ASN A 172 -17.10 -10.65 -0.18
C ASN A 172 -17.44 -9.83 -1.43
N TYR A 173 -16.49 -9.01 -1.91
CA TYR A 173 -16.65 -8.31 -3.18
C TYR A 173 -16.72 -9.26 -4.37
N ALA A 174 -15.94 -10.35 -4.39
CA ALA A 174 -16.00 -11.36 -5.46
C ALA A 174 -17.33 -12.12 -5.51
N LYS A 175 -17.98 -12.32 -4.35
CA LYS A 175 -19.32 -12.91 -4.23
C LYS A 175 -20.42 -11.95 -4.74
N SER A 176 -20.14 -10.65 -4.83
CA SER A 176 -21.07 -9.64 -5.34
C SER A 176 -21.23 -9.67 -6.87
N ASN A 177 -22.38 -9.20 -7.35
CA ASN A 177 -22.69 -9.08 -8.78
C ASN A 177 -22.24 -7.72 -9.36
N LEU A 178 -21.12 -7.17 -8.91
CA LEU A 178 -20.55 -5.94 -9.47
C LEU A 178 -20.21 -6.11 -10.96
N GLY A 179 -20.76 -5.21 -11.77
CA GLY A 179 -20.38 -4.96 -13.15
C GLY A 179 -19.18 -4.00 -13.25
N ARG A 180 -18.41 -4.11 -14.33
CA ARG A 180 -17.16 -3.32 -14.53
C ARG A 180 -17.34 -1.81 -14.41
N ASN A 181 -18.51 -1.29 -14.74
CA ASN A 181 -18.80 0.15 -14.73
C ASN A 181 -19.51 0.62 -13.46
N ASP A 182 -19.90 -0.29 -12.56
CA ASP A 182 -20.54 0.05 -11.30
C ASP A 182 -19.53 0.71 -10.36
N LEU A 183 -20.02 1.45 -9.37
CA LEU A 183 -19.16 1.98 -8.31
C LEU A 183 -18.57 0.85 -7.49
N CYS A 184 -17.31 1.00 -7.09
CA CYS A 184 -16.66 0.03 -6.21
C CYS A 184 -17.29 0.08 -4.81
N LEU A 185 -17.40 -1.09 -4.16
CA LEU A 185 -18.03 -1.20 -2.84
C LEU A 185 -17.16 -0.65 -1.69
N CYS A 186 -15.88 -0.37 -1.95
CA CYS A 186 -14.94 0.16 -0.96
C CYS A 186 -15.12 1.66 -0.63
N GLY A 187 -16.24 2.27 -1.00
CA GLY A 187 -16.52 3.69 -0.70
C GLY A 187 -15.77 4.73 -1.55
N SER A 188 -14.69 4.37 -2.27
CA SER A 188 -13.83 5.32 -3.02
C SER A 188 -14.49 6.18 -4.12
N GLY A 189 -15.76 5.93 -4.45
CA GLY A 189 -16.46 6.60 -5.57
C GLY A 189 -15.91 6.26 -6.97
N LYS A 190 -14.89 5.40 -7.08
CA LYS A 190 -14.31 4.98 -8.36
C LYS A 190 -15.14 3.86 -8.99
N LYS A 191 -15.14 3.80 -10.33
CA LYS A 191 -15.68 2.64 -11.06
C LYS A 191 -14.89 1.38 -10.68
N TYR A 192 -15.57 0.25 -10.47
CA TYR A 192 -14.97 -1.04 -10.10
C TYR A 192 -13.76 -1.39 -10.98
N LYS A 193 -13.85 -1.23 -12.31
CA LYS A 193 -12.75 -1.47 -13.26
C LYS A 193 -11.49 -0.60 -13.06
N ARG A 194 -11.58 0.48 -12.28
CA ARG A 194 -10.49 1.43 -11.97
C ARG A 194 -10.07 1.38 -10.49
N CYS A 195 -10.59 0.43 -9.74
CA CYS A 195 -10.32 0.26 -8.32
C CYS A 195 -9.93 -1.21 -8.10
N HIS A 196 -10.74 -2.00 -7.39
CA HIS A 196 -10.44 -3.38 -7.01
C HIS A 196 -10.60 -4.46 -8.11
N PHE A 197 -10.79 -4.11 -9.39
CA PHE A 197 -11.03 -5.11 -10.45
C PHE A 197 -9.90 -6.13 -10.60
N ASN A 198 -8.64 -5.69 -10.56
CA ASN A 198 -7.52 -6.62 -10.70
C ASN A 198 -7.36 -7.53 -9.49
N ASP A 199 -7.79 -7.09 -8.31
CA ASP A 199 -7.75 -7.85 -7.06
C ASP A 199 -8.89 -8.87 -7.00
N ILE A 200 -10.10 -8.47 -7.39
CA ILE A 200 -11.33 -9.26 -7.24
C ILE A 200 -11.56 -10.23 -8.40
N GLU A 201 -11.28 -9.85 -9.65
CA GLU A 201 -11.60 -10.71 -10.80
C GLU A 201 -10.89 -12.08 -10.80
N PRO A 202 -9.63 -12.22 -10.38
CA PRO A 202 -9.01 -13.53 -10.20
C PRO A 202 -9.79 -14.41 -9.21
N ILE A 203 -10.18 -13.84 -8.07
CA ILE A 203 -10.97 -14.52 -7.03
C ILE A 203 -12.34 -14.91 -7.58
N LYS A 204 -13.04 -13.96 -8.22
CA LYS A 204 -14.36 -14.16 -8.84
C LYS A 204 -14.33 -15.25 -9.91
N ARG A 205 -13.30 -15.29 -10.75
CA ARG A 205 -13.10 -16.36 -11.74
C ARG A 205 -12.89 -17.71 -11.07
N HIS A 206 -12.07 -17.78 -10.02
CA HIS A 206 -11.84 -19.02 -9.29
C HIS A 206 -13.12 -19.55 -8.64
N LEU A 207 -13.86 -18.69 -7.93
CA LEU A 207 -15.14 -19.06 -7.28
C LEU A 207 -16.19 -19.57 -8.26
N ASN A 208 -16.22 -19.01 -9.49
CA ASN A 208 -17.17 -19.38 -10.53
C ASN A 208 -16.68 -20.50 -11.46
N SER A 209 -15.45 -20.98 -11.31
CA SER A 209 -14.92 -22.08 -12.10
C SER A 209 -15.64 -23.39 -11.79
N SER A 210 -15.66 -24.31 -12.76
CA SER A 210 -16.21 -25.65 -12.56
C SER A 210 -15.37 -26.41 -11.53
N CYS A 211 -16.05 -27.07 -10.59
CA CYS A 211 -15.36 -27.86 -9.58
C CYS A 211 -14.68 -29.10 -10.19
N SER A 212 -13.42 -29.36 -9.82
CA SER A 212 -12.63 -30.48 -10.34
C SER A 212 -13.11 -31.86 -9.87
N CYS A 213 -13.97 -31.94 -8.85
CA CYS A 213 -14.53 -33.20 -8.35
C CYS A 213 -15.63 -33.81 -9.24
N ARG A 214 -15.85 -33.25 -10.44
CA ARG A 214 -16.83 -33.72 -11.44
C ARG A 214 -18.29 -33.70 -10.96
N SER A 215 -18.60 -32.96 -9.90
CA SER A 215 -19.98 -32.79 -9.40
C SER A 215 -20.87 -31.96 -10.35
N GLY A 216 -20.30 -31.31 -11.37
CA GLY A 216 -20.99 -30.39 -12.26
C GLY A 216 -21.33 -29.03 -11.63
N LYS A 217 -21.04 -28.84 -10.34
CA LYS A 217 -21.27 -27.58 -9.60
C LYS A 217 -20.08 -26.63 -9.74
N LYS A 218 -20.30 -25.34 -9.44
CA LYS A 218 -19.21 -24.37 -9.31
C LYS A 218 -18.35 -24.67 -8.09
N TYR A 219 -17.08 -24.24 -8.10
CA TYR A 219 -16.16 -24.43 -6.97
C TYR A 219 -16.75 -23.88 -5.66
N ARG A 220 -17.34 -22.67 -5.71
CA ARG A 220 -18.01 -22.03 -4.57
C ARG A 220 -19.17 -22.83 -3.96
N GLU A 221 -19.82 -23.68 -4.75
CA GLU A 221 -20.98 -24.48 -4.34
C GLU A 221 -20.60 -25.89 -3.86
N CYS A 222 -19.31 -26.23 -3.89
CA CYS A 222 -18.85 -27.60 -3.67
C CYS A 222 -17.71 -27.68 -2.63
N HIS A 223 -16.63 -26.92 -2.82
CA HIS A 223 -15.40 -27.04 -2.03
C HIS A 223 -14.85 -25.70 -1.53
N PHE A 224 -15.55 -24.59 -1.75
CA PHE A 224 -15.10 -23.34 -1.19
C PHE A 224 -15.25 -23.35 0.32
N ASN A 225 -14.10 -23.33 0.98
CA ASN A 225 -13.95 -23.04 2.39
C ASN A 225 -13.08 -21.80 2.48
N GLU A 226 -13.57 -20.77 3.16
CA GLU A 226 -12.91 -19.47 3.23
C GLU A 226 -11.54 -19.58 3.93
N ASP A 227 -11.48 -20.29 5.07
CA ASP A 227 -10.24 -20.52 5.81
C ASP A 227 -9.19 -21.27 4.99
N GLU A 228 -9.61 -22.29 4.22
CA GLU A 228 -8.71 -23.05 3.37
C GLU A 228 -8.21 -22.22 2.18
N PHE A 229 -9.08 -21.40 1.60
CA PHE A 229 -8.74 -20.48 0.52
C PHE A 229 -7.72 -19.44 0.99
N LEU A 230 -7.96 -18.81 2.15
CA LEU A 230 -7.03 -17.88 2.79
C LEU A 230 -5.69 -18.56 3.08
N LYS A 231 -5.69 -19.78 3.65
CA LYS A 231 -4.46 -20.54 3.91
C LYS A 231 -3.64 -20.82 2.65
N ARG A 232 -4.29 -21.12 1.53
CA ARG A 232 -3.59 -21.37 0.25
C ARG A 232 -3.00 -20.10 -0.35
N TYR A 233 -3.71 -18.98 -0.24
CA TYR A 233 -3.24 -17.68 -0.71
C TYR A 233 -2.09 -17.14 0.16
N LEU A 234 -2.22 -17.22 1.48
CA LEU A 234 -1.17 -16.81 2.44
C LEU A 234 0.12 -17.64 2.26
N LYS A 235 0.00 -18.96 2.07
CA LYS A 235 1.16 -19.84 1.80
C LYS A 235 1.84 -19.62 0.46
N ALA A 236 1.15 -19.05 -0.52
CA ALA A 236 1.74 -18.71 -1.82
C ALA A 236 2.61 -17.44 -1.76
N GLY A 237 2.49 -16.63 -0.69
CA GLY A 237 3.25 -15.40 -0.46
C GLY A 237 4.47 -15.54 0.46
N THR A 238 4.58 -16.64 1.22
CA THR A 238 5.79 -16.91 2.01
C THR A 238 6.90 -17.47 1.10
N PRO A 239 8.06 -16.82 0.97
CA PRO A 239 9.22 -17.47 0.38
C PRO A 239 9.51 -18.73 1.20
N ASN A 240 9.79 -19.85 0.52
CA ASN A 240 10.33 -21.02 1.20
C ASN A 240 11.58 -20.57 1.97
N THR A 241 11.51 -20.63 3.30
CA THR A 241 12.65 -20.50 4.22
C THR A 241 13.69 -21.56 3.92
#